data_AF-G5KCL8-F1
#
_entry.id   AF-G5KCL8-F1
#
_cell.length_a   1.000
_cell.length_b   1.000
_cell.length_c   1.000
_cell.angle_alpha   90.00
_cell.angle_beta   90.00
_cell.angle_gamma   90.00
#
_symmetry.space_group_name_H-M   'P 1'
#
loop_
_entity.id
_entity.type
_entity.pdbx_description
1 polymer ?
#
loop_
_entity_poly.entity_id
_entity_poly.type
_entity_poly.pdbx_seq_one_letter_code
_entity_poly.pdbx_strand_id
1 'polypeptide(L)'
;MKNLTFSQKRNYGLDLLRIVSMFMIVVTHVLGKGGLRSSVEGDTDAYFVVTWIIQVLVYGAVNCYALISGYVGVHSRYRYSKIASIWLQVFFYTFSVTSIFTFSGFPVTLTNWKHAFFPIVSQEYWYITAYFGLLIFMPIINRGINSLSDKQLKQTALLLFIVFSISPALMNNRVDGFSLSKGFEMTWLIILYIIGAYLQRIDLDKFSVKKL
;
A
#
# COMPACT_ATOMS: atom_id res chain seq x y z
N MET A 1 38.10 -15.13 -2.00
CA MET A 1 36.65 -14.84 -1.85
C MET A 1 36.29 -13.66 -2.74
N LYS A 2 35.60 -13.90 -3.87
CA LYS A 2 35.08 -12.81 -4.71
C LYS A 2 33.83 -12.23 -4.04
N ASN A 3 33.90 -10.98 -3.60
CA ASN A 3 32.74 -10.20 -3.19
C ASN A 3 31.85 -9.96 -4.43
N LEU A 4 30.90 -10.86 -4.67
CA LEU A 4 29.81 -10.66 -5.62
C LEU A 4 28.87 -9.60 -5.06
N THR A 5 29.19 -8.33 -5.32
CA THR A 5 28.24 -7.24 -5.23
C THR A 5 27.22 -7.46 -6.35
N PHE A 6 26.09 -8.10 -6.01
CA PHE A 6 24.89 -8.08 -6.87
C PHE A 6 24.48 -6.61 -7.02
N SER A 7 24.94 -5.95 -8.07
CA SER A 7 24.32 -4.75 -8.58
C SER A 7 22.96 -5.19 -9.12
N GLN A 8 21.93 -5.14 -8.27
CA GLN A 8 20.55 -5.26 -8.74
C GLN A 8 20.36 -4.17 -9.80
N LYS A 9 20.32 -4.57 -11.07
CA LYS A 9 20.08 -3.67 -12.18
C LYS A 9 18.78 -2.93 -11.90
N ARG A 10 18.86 -1.61 -11.72
CA ARG A 10 17.72 -0.74 -11.43
C ARG A 10 16.68 -0.90 -12.55
N ASN A 11 15.44 -1.21 -12.17
CA ASN A 11 14.35 -1.38 -13.13
C ASN A 11 13.57 -0.06 -13.24
N TYR A 12 13.84 0.70 -14.30
CA TYR A 12 13.17 1.98 -14.56
C TYR A 12 11.66 1.86 -14.72
N GLY A 13 11.16 0.72 -15.23
CA GLY A 13 9.72 0.47 -15.35
C GLY A 13 9.03 0.37 -13.99
N LEU A 14 9.67 -0.27 -13.01
CA LEU A 14 9.16 -0.32 -11.64
C LEU A 14 9.21 1.03 -10.95
N ASP A 15 10.24 1.83 -11.21
CA ASP A 15 10.33 3.18 -10.66
C ASP A 15 9.26 4.10 -11.27
N LEU A 16 9.01 4.01 -12.58
CA LEU A 16 7.91 4.71 -13.22
C LEU A 16 6.56 4.27 -12.64
N LEU A 17 6.34 2.97 -12.49
CA LEU A 17 5.12 2.43 -11.89
C LEU A 17 4.90 2.95 -10.46
N ARG A 18 5.97 3.07 -9.66
CA ARG A 18 5.90 3.69 -8.32
C ARG A 18 5.44 5.14 -8.38
N ILE A 19 6.05 5.94 -9.26
CA ILE A 19 5.71 7.37 -9.40
C ILE A 19 4.25 7.52 -9.84
N VAL A 20 3.83 6.77 -10.86
CA VAL A 20 2.45 6.77 -11.35
C VAL A 20 1.48 6.32 -10.25
N SER A 21 1.82 5.27 -9.50
CA SER A 21 1.00 4.81 -8.37
C SER A 21 0.89 5.87 -7.27
N MET A 22 1.99 6.53 -6.89
CA MET A 22 1.97 7.62 -5.92
C MET A 22 1.07 8.78 -6.38
N PHE A 23 1.15 9.16 -7.66
CA PHE A 23 0.29 10.20 -8.22
C PHE A 23 -1.20 9.82 -8.17
N MET A 24 -1.54 8.60 -8.59
CA MET A 24 -2.92 8.10 -8.54
C MET A 24 -3.48 8.03 -7.10
N ILE A 25 -2.63 7.76 -6.10
CA ILE A 25 -3.00 7.83 -4.67
C ILE A 25 -3.38 9.26 -4.28
N VAL A 26 -2.59 10.25 -4.69
CA VAL A 26 -2.91 11.67 -4.46
C VAL A 26 -4.25 12.03 -5.09
N VAL A 27 -4.50 11.61 -6.33
CA VAL A 27 -5.79 11.82 -7.01
C VAL A 27 -6.94 11.23 -6.19
N THR A 28 -6.81 9.99 -5.70
CA THR A 28 -7.84 9.36 -4.84
C THR A 28 -8.11 10.17 -3.57
N HIS A 29 -7.08 10.74 -2.94
CA HIS A 29 -7.26 11.60 -1.78
C HIS A 29 -7.92 12.94 -2.11
N VAL A 30 -7.61 13.55 -3.26
CA VAL A 30 -8.30 14.76 -3.73
C VAL A 30 -9.78 14.46 -4.01
N LEU A 31 -10.07 13.35 -4.70
CA LEU A 31 -11.45 12.93 -4.97
C LEU A 31 -12.22 12.69 -3.67
N GLY A 32 -11.65 11.94 -2.74
CA GLY A 32 -12.30 11.55 -1.49
C GLY A 32 -12.25 12.62 -0.39
N LYS A 33 -11.04 12.92 0.12
CA LYS A 33 -10.82 13.86 1.24
C LYS A 33 -10.89 15.32 0.83
N GLY A 34 -10.63 15.63 -0.44
CA GLY A 34 -10.81 16.98 -1.01
C GLY A 34 -12.27 17.32 -1.35
N GLY A 35 -13.20 16.37 -1.18
CA GLY A 35 -14.64 16.64 -1.27
C GLY A 35 -15.25 16.60 -2.67
N LEU A 36 -14.48 16.29 -3.72
CA LEU A 36 -15.03 16.25 -5.09
C LEU A 36 -16.09 15.14 -5.25
N ARG A 37 -15.91 14.01 -4.56
CA ARG A 37 -16.89 12.91 -4.58
C ARG A 37 -18.19 13.27 -3.88
N SER A 38 -18.12 14.07 -2.82
CA SER A 38 -19.32 14.57 -2.09
C SER A 38 -20.00 15.72 -2.82
N SER A 39 -19.27 16.52 -3.60
CA SER A 39 -19.87 17.64 -4.35
C SER A 39 -20.71 17.20 -5.54
N VAL A 40 -20.56 15.95 -6.00
CA VAL A 40 -21.35 15.37 -7.10
C VAL A 40 -22.35 14.32 -6.58
N GLU A 41 -22.48 14.16 -5.27
CA GLU A 41 -23.34 13.14 -4.68
C GLU A 41 -24.82 13.51 -4.84
N GLY A 42 -25.60 12.64 -5.48
CA GLY A 42 -27.03 12.84 -5.73
C GLY A 42 -27.38 13.31 -7.14
N ASP A 43 -26.40 13.83 -7.89
CA ASP A 43 -26.56 14.23 -9.28
C ASP A 43 -26.03 13.14 -10.22
N THR A 44 -26.76 12.83 -11.30
CA THR A 44 -26.30 11.89 -12.35
C THR A 44 -25.95 12.66 -13.62
N ASP A 45 -25.15 13.72 -13.45
CA ASP A 45 -24.73 14.59 -14.53
C ASP A 45 -23.36 14.19 -15.10
N ALA A 46 -22.85 14.97 -16.05
CA ALA A 46 -21.53 14.71 -16.64
C ALA A 46 -20.40 14.77 -15.61
N TYR A 47 -20.51 15.63 -14.60
CA TYR A 47 -19.50 15.79 -13.54
C TYR A 47 -19.43 14.55 -12.64
N PHE A 48 -20.58 13.97 -12.29
CA PHE A 48 -20.65 12.68 -11.59
C PHE A 48 -19.93 11.58 -12.39
N VAL A 49 -20.28 11.43 -13.67
CA VAL A 49 -19.72 10.38 -14.53
C VAL A 49 -18.20 10.52 -14.65
N VAL A 50 -17.70 11.73 -14.92
CA VAL A 50 -16.26 12.00 -15.03
C VAL A 50 -15.55 11.71 -13.71
N THR A 51 -16.10 12.17 -12.58
CA THR A 51 -15.52 11.95 -11.25
C THR A 51 -15.36 10.46 -10.94
N TRP A 52 -16.39 9.66 -11.22
CA TRP A 52 -16.36 8.22 -10.95
C TRP A 52 -15.51 7.43 -11.95
N ILE A 53 -15.43 7.84 -13.23
CA ILE A 53 -14.48 7.25 -14.19
C ILE A 53 -13.05 7.45 -13.69
N ILE A 54 -12.69 8.67 -13.29
CA ILE A 54 -11.35 8.94 -12.74
C ILE A 54 -11.14 8.09 -11.49
N GLN A 55 -12.12 8.03 -10.58
CA GLN A 55 -12.02 7.25 -9.35
C GLN A 55 -11.74 5.76 -9.63
N VAL A 56 -12.41 5.16 -10.61
CA VAL A 56 -12.21 3.75 -11.00
C VAL A 56 -10.80 3.54 -11.56
N LEU A 57 -10.32 4.44 -12.41
CA LEU A 57 -8.98 4.36 -12.99
C LEU A 57 -7.87 4.39 -11.93
N VAL A 58 -8.05 5.18 -10.85
CA VAL A 58 -7.04 5.34 -9.81
C VAL A 58 -7.24 4.43 -8.59
N TYR A 59 -8.35 3.70 -8.51
CA TYR A 59 -8.71 2.92 -7.30
C TYR A 59 -7.67 1.86 -6.94
N GLY A 60 -7.05 1.23 -7.95
CA GLY A 60 -6.03 0.19 -7.77
C GLY A 60 -4.65 0.70 -7.36
N ALA A 61 -4.44 2.01 -7.26
CA ALA A 61 -3.12 2.60 -7.09
C ALA A 61 -2.39 2.15 -5.82
N VAL A 62 -3.11 2.06 -4.71
CA VAL A 62 -2.53 1.60 -3.44
C VAL A 62 -2.12 0.13 -3.52
N ASN A 63 -2.90 -0.69 -4.24
CA ASN A 63 -2.59 -2.10 -4.44
C ASN A 63 -1.31 -2.25 -5.27
N CYS A 64 -1.18 -1.49 -6.36
CA CYS A 64 0.05 -1.44 -7.16
C CYS A 64 1.25 -1.04 -6.29
N TYR A 65 1.12 -0.01 -5.47
CA TYR A 65 2.19 0.46 -4.60
C TYR A 65 2.62 -0.59 -3.54
N ALA A 66 1.65 -1.30 -2.96
CA ALA A 66 1.91 -2.41 -2.04
C ALA A 66 2.55 -3.63 -2.72
N LEU A 67 2.12 -4.01 -3.92
CA LEU A 67 2.73 -5.07 -4.72
C LEU A 67 4.20 -4.77 -5.01
N ILE A 68 4.51 -3.53 -5.40
CA ILE A 68 5.90 -3.12 -5.65
C ILE A 68 6.74 -3.20 -4.36
N SER A 69 6.13 -2.92 -3.21
CA SER A 69 6.80 -3.05 -1.91
C SER A 69 7.23 -4.49 -1.65
N GLY A 70 6.39 -5.48 -1.98
CA GLY A 70 6.74 -6.91 -1.94
C GLY A 70 7.81 -7.30 -2.96
N TYR A 71 7.60 -6.90 -4.20
CA TYR A 71 8.47 -7.22 -5.34
C TYR A 71 9.92 -6.80 -5.10
N VAL A 72 10.13 -5.60 -4.55
CA VAL A 72 11.49 -5.09 -4.27
C VAL A 72 11.94 -5.42 -2.84
N GLY A 73 11.00 -5.55 -1.90
CA GLY A 73 11.28 -5.70 -0.47
C GLY A 73 11.78 -7.08 -0.05
N VAL A 74 11.39 -8.15 -0.75
CA VAL A 74 11.65 -9.55 -0.33
C VAL A 74 13.15 -9.88 -0.16
N HIS A 75 14.01 -9.28 -0.98
CA HIS A 75 15.47 -9.43 -0.93
C HIS A 75 16.19 -8.20 -0.36
N SER A 76 15.43 -7.20 0.08
CA SER A 76 16.01 -6.00 0.68
C SER A 76 16.60 -6.32 2.06
N ARG A 77 17.76 -5.72 2.37
CA ARG A 77 18.32 -5.81 3.72
C ARG A 77 17.44 -5.01 4.67
N TYR A 78 16.82 -5.71 5.60
CA TYR A 78 15.99 -5.08 6.62
C TYR A 78 16.81 -4.15 7.52
N ARG A 79 16.32 -2.93 7.74
CA ARG A 79 16.98 -1.92 8.60
C ARG A 79 15.95 -1.34 9.57
N TYR A 80 16.15 -1.57 10.87
CA TYR A 80 15.30 -0.98 11.92
C TYR A 80 15.31 0.56 11.89
N SER A 81 16.42 1.17 11.43
CA SER A 81 16.49 2.62 11.23
C SER A 81 15.44 3.16 10.25
N LYS A 82 14.95 2.34 9.31
CA LYS A 82 13.87 2.73 8.40
C LYS A 82 12.55 2.93 9.14
N ILE A 83 12.24 2.08 10.12
CA ILE A 83 11.04 2.21 10.95
C ILE A 83 11.09 3.50 11.75
N ALA A 84 12.21 3.76 12.44
CA ALA A 84 12.40 4.98 13.20
C ALA A 84 12.32 6.23 12.31
N SER A 85 12.95 6.19 11.13
CA SER A 85 12.91 7.29 10.17
C SER A 85 11.49 7.58 9.68
N ILE A 86 10.68 6.56 9.38
CA ILE A 86 9.29 6.76 8.96
C ILE A 86 8.47 7.33 10.11
N TRP A 87 8.62 6.79 11.32
CA TRP A 87 7.92 7.31 12.50
C TRP A 87 8.24 8.79 12.72
N LEU A 88 9.52 9.16 12.69
CA LEU A 88 9.97 10.54 12.89
C LEU A 88 9.46 11.49 11.80
N GLN A 89 9.47 11.06 10.54
CA GLN A 89 8.92 11.86 9.44
C GLN A 89 7.42 12.12 9.65
N VAL A 90 6.66 11.08 9.97
CA VAL A 90 5.20 11.19 10.16
C VAL A 90 4.91 12.09 11.36
N PHE A 91 5.59 11.85 12.49
CA PHE A 91 5.49 12.70 13.68
C PHE A 91 5.82 14.16 13.38
N PHE A 92 6.91 14.42 12.65
CA PHE A 92 7.31 15.78 12.28
C PHE A 92 6.21 16.50 11.52
N TYR A 93 5.59 15.86 10.52
CA TYR A 93 4.53 16.48 9.75
C TYR A 93 3.24 16.66 10.56
N THR A 94 2.79 15.64 11.30
CA THR A 94 1.56 15.76 12.09
C THR A 94 1.69 16.81 13.18
N PHE A 95 2.80 16.80 13.91
CA PHE A 95 3.08 17.80 14.95
C PHE A 95 3.19 19.21 14.37
N SER A 96 3.92 19.39 13.27
CA SER A 96 4.10 20.72 12.65
C SER A 96 2.78 21.27 12.12
N VAL A 97 1.98 20.46 11.43
CA VAL A 97 0.67 20.88 10.92
C VAL A 97 -0.27 21.24 12.07
N THR A 98 -0.38 20.39 13.10
CA THR A 98 -1.20 20.70 14.28
C THR A 98 -0.76 21.98 14.99
N SER A 99 0.55 22.21 15.08
CA SER A 99 1.11 23.44 15.66
C SER A 99 0.73 24.68 14.83
N ILE A 100 0.90 24.62 13.50
CA ILE A 100 0.54 25.72 12.60
C ILE A 100 -0.95 26.09 12.75
N PHE A 101 -1.84 25.09 12.77
CA PHE A 101 -3.28 25.34 12.95
C PHE A 101 -3.58 25.97 14.31
N THR A 102 -2.91 25.50 15.37
CA THR A 102 -3.06 26.06 16.72
C THR A 102 -2.64 27.53 16.76
N PHE A 103 -1.46 27.86 16.22
CA PHE A 103 -0.94 29.23 16.22
C PHE A 103 -1.64 30.16 15.23
N SER A 104 -2.31 29.61 14.21
CA SER A 104 -3.11 30.38 13.25
C SER A 104 -4.54 30.67 13.77
N GLY A 105 -4.86 30.26 15.00
CA GLY A 105 -6.16 30.53 15.63
C GLY A 105 -7.28 29.58 15.22
N PHE A 106 -6.99 28.48 14.52
CA PHE A 106 -8.00 27.46 14.23
C PHE A 106 -8.31 26.62 15.47
N PRO A 107 -9.56 26.13 15.61
CA PRO A 107 -9.94 25.28 16.74
C PRO A 107 -9.20 23.93 16.68
N VAL A 108 -8.24 23.73 17.60
CA VAL A 108 -7.49 22.47 17.76
C VAL A 108 -7.84 21.86 19.11
N THR A 109 -8.31 20.60 19.08
CA THR A 109 -8.72 19.88 20.30
C THR A 109 -7.57 19.09 20.93
N LEU A 110 -7.73 18.67 22.19
CA LEU A 110 -6.81 17.74 22.84
C LEU A 110 -6.67 16.42 22.07
N THR A 111 -7.73 15.97 21.40
CA THR A 111 -7.70 14.78 20.55
C THR A 111 -6.76 14.98 19.36
N ASN A 112 -6.78 16.16 18.71
CA ASN A 112 -5.85 16.44 17.61
C ASN A 112 -4.39 16.39 18.07
N TRP A 113 -4.10 16.89 19.27
CA TRP A 113 -2.75 16.77 19.85
C TRP A 113 -2.37 15.32 20.14
N LYS A 114 -3.26 14.50 20.70
CA LYS A 114 -3.00 13.07 20.90
C LYS A 114 -2.67 12.38 19.57
N HIS A 115 -3.44 12.68 18.52
CA HIS A 115 -3.19 12.17 17.18
C HIS A 115 -1.85 12.66 16.60
N ALA A 116 -1.48 13.91 16.88
CA ALA A 116 -0.21 14.47 16.43
C ALA A 116 1.01 13.80 17.09
N PHE A 117 0.91 13.43 18.37
CA PHE A 117 1.97 12.74 19.12
C PHE A 117 2.06 11.24 18.81
N PHE A 118 0.92 10.59 18.53
CA PHE A 118 0.85 9.16 18.26
C PHE A 118 0.19 8.85 16.91
N PRO A 119 0.67 9.42 15.78
CA PRO A 119 -0.05 9.42 14.51
C PRO A 119 -0.27 8.02 13.92
N ILE A 120 0.66 7.09 14.21
CA ILE A 120 0.55 5.69 13.78
C ILE A 120 -0.52 4.95 14.60
N VAL A 121 -0.53 5.12 15.93
CA VAL A 121 -1.50 4.42 16.81
C VAL A 121 -2.90 4.99 16.63
N SER A 122 -3.00 6.31 16.44
CA SER A 122 -4.25 7.02 16.20
C SER A 122 -4.85 6.81 14.81
N GLN A 123 -4.21 6.02 13.94
CA GLN A 123 -4.64 5.78 12.55
C GLN A 123 -4.88 7.06 11.74
N GLU A 124 -4.13 8.14 12.03
CA GLU A 124 -4.30 9.42 11.36
C GLU A 124 -4.08 9.30 9.85
N TYR A 125 -3.10 8.47 9.47
CA TYR A 125 -2.86 8.05 8.11
C TYR A 125 -2.94 6.53 8.01
N TRP A 126 -4.09 6.04 7.57
CA TRP A 126 -4.40 4.60 7.48
C TRP A 126 -3.28 3.79 6.82
N TYR A 127 -2.74 4.27 5.68
CA TYR A 127 -1.73 3.54 4.92
C TYR A 127 -0.41 3.46 5.67
N ILE A 128 -0.01 4.57 6.30
CA ILE A 128 1.22 4.61 7.10
C ILE A 128 1.12 3.67 8.28
N THR A 129 -0.01 3.65 9.00
CA THR A 129 -0.21 2.73 10.11
C THR A 129 -0.12 1.27 9.65
N ALA A 130 -0.83 0.92 8.59
CA ALA A 130 -0.82 -0.43 8.03
C ALA A 130 0.57 -0.84 7.52
N TYR A 131 1.27 0.08 6.84
CA TYR A 131 2.61 -0.14 6.30
C TYR A 131 3.66 -0.25 7.42
N PHE A 132 3.51 0.52 8.50
CA PHE A 132 4.36 0.42 9.68
C PHE A 132 4.26 -0.97 10.31
N GLY A 133 3.03 -1.51 10.43
CA GLY A 133 2.80 -2.90 10.85
C GLY A 133 3.47 -3.90 9.91
N LEU A 134 3.29 -3.75 8.59
CA LEU A 134 3.99 -4.58 7.60
C LEU A 134 5.51 -4.55 7.80
N LEU A 135 6.11 -3.37 8.03
CA LEU A 135 7.55 -3.26 8.25
C LEU A 135 8.00 -4.05 9.48
N ILE A 136 7.27 -4.00 10.59
CA ILE A 136 7.59 -4.77 11.80
C ILE A 136 7.62 -6.27 11.49
N PHE A 137 6.65 -6.78 10.73
CA PHE A 137 6.56 -8.20 10.36
C PHE A 137 7.43 -8.59 9.15
N MET A 138 7.93 -7.61 8.39
CA MET A 138 8.70 -7.83 7.16
C MET A 138 9.88 -8.80 7.32
N PRO A 139 10.68 -8.78 8.42
CA PRO A 139 11.78 -9.73 8.59
C PRO A 139 11.30 -11.19 8.66
N ILE A 140 10.18 -11.42 9.36
CA ILE A 140 9.60 -12.76 9.55
C ILE A 140 8.97 -13.22 8.23
N ILE A 141 8.19 -12.35 7.59
CA ILE A 141 7.57 -12.60 6.30
C ILE A 141 8.63 -12.93 5.24
N ASN A 142 9.71 -12.15 5.16
CA ASN A 142 10.78 -12.37 4.20
C ASN A 142 11.49 -13.71 4.44
N ARG A 143 11.78 -14.07 5.68
CA ARG A 143 12.36 -15.40 6.00
C ARG A 143 11.42 -16.52 5.57
N GLY A 144 10.13 -16.41 5.87
CA GLY A 144 9.11 -17.38 5.46
C GLY A 144 9.06 -17.53 3.94
N ILE A 145 8.93 -16.43 3.20
CA ILE A 145 8.93 -16.44 1.74
C ILE A 145 10.22 -17.07 1.19
N ASN A 146 11.38 -16.72 1.73
CA ASN A 146 12.68 -17.25 1.29
C ASN A 146 12.89 -18.73 1.59
N SER A 147 12.16 -19.31 2.55
CA SER A 147 12.15 -20.76 2.80
C SER A 147 11.22 -21.55 1.89
N LEU A 148 10.25 -20.90 1.22
CA LEU A 148 9.29 -21.58 0.35
C LEU A 148 9.89 -21.83 -1.03
N SER A 149 9.61 -23.03 -1.57
CA SER A 149 9.81 -23.31 -3.00
C SER A 149 8.85 -22.46 -3.86
N ASP A 150 9.19 -22.25 -5.13
CA ASP A 150 8.37 -21.44 -6.04
C ASP A 150 6.96 -22.02 -6.23
N LYS A 151 6.83 -23.36 -6.18
CA LYS A 151 5.52 -24.03 -6.23
C LYS A 151 4.67 -23.72 -4.99
N GLN A 152 5.26 -23.78 -3.80
CA GLN A 152 4.57 -23.45 -2.55
C GLN A 152 4.18 -21.97 -2.51
N LEU A 153 5.10 -21.07 -2.87
CA LEU A 153 4.83 -19.64 -2.90
C LEU A 153 3.71 -19.29 -3.90
N LYS A 154 3.69 -19.93 -5.08
CA LYS A 154 2.60 -19.81 -6.05
C LYS A 154 1.26 -20.26 -5.45
N GLN A 155 1.23 -21.43 -4.80
CA GLN A 155 0.03 -21.94 -4.15
C GLN A 155 -0.47 -21.01 -3.04
N THR A 156 0.44 -20.48 -2.21
CA THR A 156 0.11 -19.48 -1.19
C THR A 156 -0.46 -18.21 -1.80
N ALA A 157 0.18 -17.64 -2.82
CA ALA A 157 -0.29 -16.42 -3.47
C ALA A 157 -1.67 -16.61 -4.12
N LEU A 158 -1.90 -17.75 -4.79
CA LEU A 158 -3.21 -18.09 -5.37
C LEU A 158 -4.28 -18.30 -4.30
N LEU A 159 -3.97 -19.01 -3.22
CA LEU A 159 -4.90 -19.24 -2.11
C LEU A 159 -5.31 -17.90 -1.48
N LEU A 160 -4.34 -17.03 -1.19
CA LEU A 160 -4.62 -15.71 -0.62
C LEU A 160 -5.47 -14.86 -1.58
N PHE A 161 -5.15 -14.87 -2.88
CA PHE A 161 -5.94 -14.14 -3.88
C PHE A 161 -7.37 -14.66 -3.99
N ILE A 162 -7.57 -15.99 -4.01
CA ILE A 162 -8.90 -16.59 -4.09
C ILE A 162 -9.70 -16.26 -2.83
N VAL A 163 -9.15 -16.55 -1.65
CA VAL A 163 -9.87 -16.42 -0.37
C VAL A 163 -10.20 -14.96 -0.05
N PHE A 164 -9.26 -14.04 -0.27
CA PHE A 164 -9.41 -12.65 0.17
C PHE A 164 -9.86 -11.69 -0.93
N SER A 165 -9.83 -12.08 -2.21
CA SER A 165 -10.28 -11.24 -3.33
C SER A 165 -11.45 -11.84 -4.10
N ILE A 166 -11.35 -13.10 -4.56
CA ILE A 166 -12.39 -13.71 -5.41
C ILE A 166 -13.62 -14.12 -4.61
N SER A 167 -13.44 -14.84 -3.50
CA SER A 167 -14.55 -15.35 -2.69
C SER A 167 -15.48 -14.24 -2.20
N PRO A 168 -14.98 -13.12 -1.62
CA PRO A 168 -15.85 -12.01 -1.19
C PRO A 168 -16.53 -11.31 -2.37
N ALA A 169 -15.86 -11.20 -3.52
CA ALA A 169 -16.42 -10.56 -4.71
C ALA A 169 -17.57 -11.36 -5.33
N LEU A 170 -17.47 -12.70 -5.36
CA LEU A 170 -18.51 -13.57 -5.95
C LEU A 170 -19.68 -13.81 -5.00
N MET A 171 -19.40 -14.01 -3.71
CA MET A 171 -20.44 -14.39 -2.75
C MET A 171 -21.26 -13.19 -2.25
N ASN A 172 -20.79 -11.95 -2.49
CA ASN A 172 -21.37 -10.71 -1.97
C ASN A 172 -21.71 -10.77 -0.47
N ASN A 173 -21.01 -11.63 0.27
CA ASN A 173 -21.30 -11.94 1.66
C ASN A 173 -20.24 -11.28 2.54
N ARG A 174 -20.70 -10.50 3.51
CA ARG A 174 -19.84 -9.92 4.54
C ARG A 174 -19.51 -11.02 5.55
N VAL A 175 -18.37 -11.66 5.37
CA VAL A 175 -17.83 -12.58 6.39
C VAL A 175 -16.92 -11.77 7.29
N ASP A 176 -17.39 -11.42 8.48
CA ASP A 176 -16.63 -10.56 9.41
C ASP A 176 -15.24 -11.12 9.75
N GLY A 177 -15.10 -12.45 9.78
CA GLY A 177 -13.81 -13.13 10.02
C GLY A 177 -12.78 -13.02 8.88
N PHE A 178 -13.21 -12.66 7.66
CA PHE A 178 -12.32 -12.41 6.51
C PHE A 178 -12.38 -10.96 6.02
N SER A 179 -13.02 -10.07 6.79
CA SER A 179 -13.12 -8.66 6.43
C SER A 179 -11.74 -8.02 6.43
N LEU A 180 -11.39 -7.34 5.34
CA LEU A 180 -10.15 -6.57 5.19
C LEU A 180 -10.40 -5.06 5.25
N SER A 181 -11.48 -4.61 5.89
CA SER A 181 -12.00 -3.24 5.86
C SER A 181 -11.92 -2.60 4.47
N LYS A 182 -12.46 -3.29 3.46
CA LYS A 182 -12.43 -2.87 2.04
C LYS A 182 -11.02 -2.72 1.43
N GLY A 183 -10.03 -3.42 1.97
CA GLY A 183 -8.63 -3.37 1.52
C GLY A 183 -7.77 -2.34 2.25
N PHE A 184 -8.27 -1.72 3.32
CA PHE A 184 -7.59 -0.65 4.05
C PHE A 184 -6.92 -1.14 5.35
N GLU A 185 -6.34 -2.34 5.33
CA GLU A 185 -5.75 -2.97 6.50
C GLU A 185 -4.32 -3.46 6.29
N MET A 186 -3.59 -3.60 7.40
CA MET A 186 -2.28 -4.22 7.45
C MET A 186 -2.29 -5.62 6.82
N THR A 187 -3.31 -6.43 7.11
CA THR A 187 -3.44 -7.80 6.57
C THR A 187 -3.47 -7.81 5.05
N TRP A 188 -4.20 -6.87 4.44
CA TRP A 188 -4.24 -6.73 2.98
C TRP A 188 -2.89 -6.31 2.41
N LEU A 189 -2.19 -5.37 3.07
CA LEU A 189 -0.83 -4.99 2.65
C LEU A 189 0.15 -6.17 2.74
N ILE A 190 0.03 -7.02 3.75
CA ILE A 190 0.83 -8.26 3.87
C ILE A 190 0.52 -9.22 2.72
N ILE A 191 -0.76 -9.42 2.38
CA ILE A 191 -1.17 -10.28 1.26
C ILE A 191 -0.56 -9.76 -0.04
N LEU A 192 -0.72 -8.47 -0.34
CA LEU A 192 -0.14 -7.85 -1.54
C LEU A 192 1.38 -7.89 -1.52
N TYR A 193 2.02 -7.75 -0.37
CA TYR A 193 3.46 -7.92 -0.25
C TYR A 193 3.90 -9.34 -0.63
N ILE A 194 3.19 -10.38 -0.16
CA ILE A 194 3.47 -11.78 -0.51
C ILE A 194 3.25 -12.02 -2.02
N ILE A 195 2.15 -11.51 -2.59
CA ILE A 195 1.88 -11.62 -4.03
C ILE A 195 2.96 -10.89 -4.83
N GLY A 196 3.37 -9.69 -4.41
CA GLY A 196 4.45 -8.94 -5.04
C GLY A 196 5.79 -9.69 -5.01
N ALA A 197 6.10 -10.32 -3.88
CA ALA A 197 7.29 -11.17 -3.75
C ALA A 197 7.21 -12.42 -4.65
N TYR A 198 6.02 -13.02 -4.81
CA TYR A 198 5.80 -14.09 -5.77
C TYR A 198 6.06 -13.62 -7.21
N LEU A 199 5.51 -12.47 -7.61
CA LEU A 199 5.71 -11.90 -8.95
C LEU A 199 7.18 -11.66 -9.29
N GLN A 200 8.00 -11.32 -8.29
CA GLN A 200 9.45 -11.15 -8.49
C GLN A 200 10.18 -12.46 -8.81
N ARG A 201 9.69 -13.60 -8.32
CA ARG A 201 10.25 -14.92 -8.62
C ARG A 201 9.77 -15.51 -9.92
N ILE A 202 8.77 -14.91 -10.56
CA ILE A 202 8.33 -15.35 -11.88
C ILE A 202 9.42 -15.00 -12.88
N ASP A 203 9.93 -16.03 -13.54
CA ASP A 203 10.76 -15.87 -14.71
C ASP A 203 9.88 -15.38 -15.88
N LEU A 204 9.89 -14.07 -16.10
CA LEU A 204 9.12 -13.43 -17.18
C LEU A 204 9.63 -13.81 -18.56
N ASP A 205 10.87 -14.30 -18.70
CA ASP A 205 11.43 -14.73 -19.97
C ASP A 205 10.73 -16.00 -20.50
N LYS A 206 10.12 -16.80 -19.62
CA LYS A 206 9.26 -17.94 -19.99
C LYS A 206 7.94 -17.51 -20.66
N PHE A 207 7.52 -16.26 -20.46
CA PHE A 207 6.28 -15.71 -21.00
C PHE A 207 6.53 -14.65 -22.08
N SER A 208 7.77 -14.21 -22.26
CA SER A 208 8.16 -13.40 -23.41
C SER A 208 8.08 -14.26 -24.66
N VAL A 209 6.94 -14.21 -25.35
CA VAL A 209 6.87 -14.60 -26.76
C VAL A 209 8.02 -13.87 -27.45
N LYS A 210 8.89 -14.63 -28.15
CA LYS A 210 10.11 -14.14 -28.82
C LYS A 210 9.94 -12.70 -29.29
N LYS A 211 10.84 -11.81 -28.86
CA LYS A 211 11.01 -10.49 -29.48
C LYS A 211 11.11 -10.70 -30.99
N LEU A 212 10.09 -10.23 -31.71
CA LEU A 212 10.13 -10.00 -33.16
C LEU A 212 11.22 -8.97 -33.47
#